data_AF-A0A6C0LSM1-F1
#
_entry.id   AF-A0A6C0LSM1-F1
#
_cell.length_a   1.000
_cell.length_b   1.000
_cell.length_c   1.000
_cell.angle_alpha   90.00
_cell.angle_beta   90.00
_cell.angle_gamma   90.00
#
_symmetry.space_group_name_H-M   'P 1'
#
loop_
_entity.id
_entity.type
_entity.pdbx_description
1 polymer ?
#
loop_
_entity_poly.entity_id
_entity_poly.type
_entity_poly.pdbx_seq_one_letter_code
_entity_poly.pdbx_strand_id
1 'polypeptide(L)'
;MSLSQLCMNNIATSIENTPPMIQEAIIGETRTIIEKRVRSEIEKKTIVRVEKEIEKKSKKYIGGVYSWLISDMVIDIVHATVNGHNRINYRYKFPLMEQDVIEDAIETAETIANVCVLMRLETGSDNFEAWCTPP
;
A
#
# COMPACT_ATOMS: atom_id res chain seq x y z
N MET A 1 -9.67 -43.88 -24.52
CA MET A 1 -9.94 -43.63 -23.09
C MET A 1 -8.60 -43.57 -22.37
N SER A 2 -8.33 -42.54 -21.56
CA SER A 2 -7.10 -42.46 -20.77
C SER A 2 -7.21 -43.32 -19.50
N LEU A 3 -6.07 -43.72 -18.93
CA LEU A 3 -6.01 -44.47 -17.66
C LEU A 3 -6.72 -43.71 -16.53
N SER A 4 -6.56 -42.39 -16.49
CA SER A 4 -7.24 -41.52 -15.53
C SER A 4 -8.76 -41.55 -15.69
N GLN A 5 -9.28 -41.55 -16.92
CA GLN A 5 -10.72 -41.68 -17.19
C GLN A 5 -11.26 -43.07 -16.78
N LEU A 6 -10.48 -44.14 -17.00
CA LEU A 6 -10.82 -45.48 -16.52
C LEU A 6 -10.94 -45.54 -15.00
N CYS A 7 -9.97 -44.97 -14.28
CA CYS A 7 -9.99 -44.92 -12.82
C CYS A 7 -11.18 -44.11 -12.28
N MET A 8 -11.47 -42.94 -12.86
CA MET A 8 -12.60 -42.11 -12.43
C MET A 8 -13.95 -42.80 -12.67
N ASN A 9 -14.10 -43.50 -13.81
CA ASN A 9 -15.30 -44.27 -14.08
C ASN A 9 -15.48 -45.41 -13.08
N ASN A 10 -14.42 -46.17 -12.76
CA ASN A 10 -14.51 -47.26 -11.79
C ASN A 10 -14.89 -46.77 -10.38
N ILE A 11 -14.40 -45.60 -9.97
CA ILE A 11 -14.76 -44.97 -8.70
C ILE A 11 -16.23 -44.56 -8.71
N ALA A 12 -16.70 -43.89 -9.78
CA ALA A 12 -18.09 -43.47 -9.90
C ALA A 12 -19.05 -44.67 -9.85
N THR A 13 -18.75 -45.73 -10.58
CA THR A 13 -19.56 -46.96 -10.58
C THR A 13 -19.51 -47.67 -9.22
N SER A 14 -18.41 -47.62 -8.48
CA SER A 14 -18.34 -48.16 -7.11
C SER A 14 -19.20 -47.36 -6.13
N ILE A 15 -19.27 -46.03 -6.29
CA ILE A 15 -20.12 -45.16 -5.48
C ILE A 15 -21.60 -45.40 -5.81
N GLU A 16 -21.98 -45.51 -7.09
CA GLU A 16 -23.36 -45.81 -7.49
C GLU A 16 -23.88 -47.16 -6.97
N ASN A 17 -22.98 -48.15 -6.82
CA ASN A 17 -23.34 -49.47 -6.34
C ASN A 17 -23.27 -49.64 -4.81
N THR A 18 -22.85 -48.60 -4.06
CA THR A 18 -22.82 -48.67 -2.59
C THR A 18 -24.21 -48.37 -1.99
N PRO A 19 -24.50 -48.85 -0.75
CA PRO A 19 -25.77 -48.58 -0.09
C PRO A 19 -26.07 -47.08 0.05
N PRO A 20 -27.36 -46.66 0.02
CA PRO A 20 -27.75 -45.24 0.06
C PRO A 20 -27.15 -44.45 1.23
N MET A 21 -27.08 -45.05 2.43
CA MET A 21 -26.45 -44.41 3.59
C MET A 21 -24.97 -44.08 3.37
N ILE A 22 -24.23 -44.93 2.66
CA ILE A 22 -22.81 -44.71 2.36
C ILE A 22 -22.67 -43.64 1.28
N GLN A 23 -23.54 -43.65 0.27
CA GLN A 23 -23.58 -42.59 -0.75
C GLN A 23 -23.84 -41.22 -0.13
N GLU A 24 -24.81 -41.11 0.78
CA GLU A 24 -25.10 -39.87 1.50
C GLU A 24 -23.93 -39.40 2.37
N ALA A 25 -23.24 -40.32 3.05
CA ALA A 25 -22.04 -40.00 3.82
C ALA A 25 -20.92 -39.44 2.91
N ILE A 26 -20.66 -40.09 1.76
CA ILE A 26 -19.67 -39.64 0.77
C ILE A 26 -20.04 -38.25 0.23
N ILE A 27 -21.31 -38.02 -0.11
CA ILE A 27 -21.79 -36.71 -0.60
C ILE A 27 -21.64 -35.64 0.48
N GLY A 28 -21.98 -35.95 1.74
CA GLY A 28 -21.87 -35.03 2.87
C GLY A 28 -20.43 -34.62 3.18
N GLU A 29 -19.51 -35.58 3.22
CA GLU A 29 -18.07 -35.31 3.40
C GLU A 29 -17.51 -34.51 2.23
N THR A 30 -17.84 -34.89 0.99
CA THR A 30 -17.39 -34.20 -0.21
C THR A 30 -17.88 -32.75 -0.22
N ARG A 31 -19.14 -32.51 0.14
CA ARG A 31 -19.71 -31.16 0.27
C ARG A 31 -18.92 -30.34 1.29
N THR A 32 -18.61 -30.90 2.45
CA THR A 32 -17.86 -30.23 3.50
C THR A 32 -16.45 -29.84 3.05
N ILE A 33 -15.77 -30.72 2.30
CA ILE A 33 -14.44 -30.46 1.73
C ILE A 33 -14.51 -29.34 0.69
N ILE A 34 -15.50 -29.38 -0.21
CA ILE A 34 -15.70 -28.35 -1.24
C ILE A 34 -16.00 -27.00 -0.57
N GLU A 35 -16.92 -26.95 0.40
CA GLU A 35 -17.29 -25.72 1.09
C GLU A 35 -16.09 -25.09 1.81
N LYS A 36 -15.26 -25.89 2.50
CA LYS A 36 -14.02 -25.41 3.13
C LYS A 36 -13.03 -24.86 2.09
N ARG A 37 -12.85 -25.56 0.97
CA ARG A 37 -11.90 -25.16 -0.09
C ARG A 37 -12.35 -23.87 -0.78
N VAL A 38 -13.62 -23.78 -1.14
CA VAL A 38 -14.22 -22.59 -1.76
C VAL A 38 -14.13 -21.40 -0.82
N ARG A 39 -14.46 -21.57 0.47
CA ARG A 39 -14.33 -20.51 1.47
C ARG A 39 -12.89 -20.01 1.58
N SER A 40 -11.92 -20.93 1.67
CA SER A 40 -10.50 -20.57 1.73
C SER A 40 -10.02 -19.82 0.49
N GLU A 41 -10.48 -20.20 -0.71
CA GLU A 41 -10.15 -19.47 -1.94
C GLU A 41 -10.79 -18.08 -1.99
N ILE A 42 -12.05 -17.95 -1.55
CA ILE A 42 -12.74 -16.66 -1.48
C ILE A 42 -12.04 -15.73 -0.49
N GLU A 43 -11.68 -16.23 0.69
CA GLU A 43 -10.94 -15.46 1.71
C GLU A 43 -9.61 -14.97 1.15
N LYS A 44 -8.81 -15.86 0.54
CA LYS A 44 -7.53 -15.48 -0.09
C LYS A 44 -7.69 -14.43 -1.19
N LYS A 45 -8.66 -14.61 -2.09
CA LYS A 45 -8.92 -13.66 -3.19
C LYS A 45 -9.42 -12.31 -2.66
N THR A 46 -10.25 -12.32 -1.63
CA THR A 46 -10.79 -11.10 -1.01
C THR A 46 -9.70 -10.32 -0.29
N ILE A 47 -8.86 -10.99 0.51
CA ILE A 47 -7.74 -10.37 1.21
C ILE A 47 -6.80 -9.68 0.21
N VAL A 48 -6.36 -10.38 -0.84
CA VAL A 48 -5.47 -9.82 -1.87
C VAL A 48 -6.12 -8.62 -2.57
N ARG A 49 -7.43 -8.65 -2.80
CA ARG A 49 -8.16 -7.53 -3.44
C ARG A 49 -8.23 -6.31 -2.51
N VAL A 50 -8.56 -6.55 -1.24
CA VAL A 50 -8.65 -5.50 -0.22
C VAL A 50 -7.27 -4.89 0.03
N GLU A 51 -6.22 -5.69 0.17
CA GLU A 51 -4.84 -5.21 0.31
C GLU A 51 -4.43 -4.33 -0.88
N LYS A 52 -4.71 -4.74 -2.11
CA LYS A 52 -4.45 -3.92 -3.31
C LYS A 52 -5.23 -2.62 -3.34
N GLU A 53 -6.50 -2.63 -2.90
CA GLU A 53 -7.29 -1.39 -2.83
C GLU A 53 -6.80 -0.45 -1.73
N ILE A 54 -6.42 -1.00 -0.57
CA ILE A 54 -5.80 -0.25 0.52
C ILE A 54 -4.48 0.34 0.04
N GLU A 55 -3.61 -0.43 -0.59
CA GLU A 55 -2.33 0.02 -1.14
C GLU A 55 -2.51 1.11 -2.21
N LYS A 56 -3.50 0.96 -3.11
CA LYS A 56 -3.80 1.95 -4.15
C LYS A 56 -4.34 3.25 -3.56
N LYS A 57 -5.22 3.17 -2.57
CA LYS A 57 -5.78 4.35 -1.88
C LYS A 57 -4.72 5.00 -0.98
N SER A 58 -3.91 4.21 -0.28
CA SER A 58 -2.84 4.69 0.57
C SER A 58 -1.77 5.38 -0.27
N LYS A 59 -1.23 4.77 -1.34
CA LYS A 59 -0.24 5.42 -2.22
C LYS A 59 -0.73 6.75 -2.80
N LYS A 60 -2.01 6.85 -3.18
CA LYS A 60 -2.58 8.09 -3.70
C LYS A 60 -2.77 9.16 -2.63
N TYR A 61 -3.21 8.76 -1.43
CA TYR A 61 -3.38 9.67 -0.30
C TYR A 61 -2.04 10.12 0.27
N ILE A 62 -1.13 9.18 0.50
CA ILE A 62 0.26 9.38 0.89
C ILE A 62 0.95 10.30 -0.12
N GLY A 63 0.93 10.00 -1.42
CA GLY A 63 1.59 10.86 -2.42
C GLY A 63 1.07 12.30 -2.48
N GLY A 64 -0.25 12.50 -2.37
CA GLY A 64 -0.84 13.84 -2.36
C GLY A 64 -0.57 14.62 -1.07
N VAL A 65 -0.67 13.95 0.07
CA VAL A 65 -0.42 14.56 1.38
C VAL A 65 1.08 14.81 1.60
N TYR A 66 1.95 13.88 1.20
CA TYR A 66 3.41 14.04 1.25
C TYR A 66 3.89 15.19 0.37
N SER A 67 3.38 15.31 -0.86
CA SER A 67 3.80 16.40 -1.74
C SER A 67 3.50 17.76 -1.13
N TRP A 68 2.32 17.93 -0.53
CA TRP A 68 1.97 19.17 0.16
C TRP A 68 2.80 19.39 1.42
N LEU A 69 2.99 18.32 2.22
CA LEU A 69 3.79 18.33 3.44
C LEU A 69 5.23 18.77 3.20
N ILE A 70 5.88 18.17 2.20
CA ILE A 70 7.26 18.45 1.82
C ILE A 70 7.39 19.90 1.33
N SER A 71 6.49 20.39 0.49
CA SER A 71 6.53 21.79 0.03
C SER A 71 6.45 22.79 1.19
N ASP A 72 5.53 22.57 2.13
CA ASP A 72 5.38 23.43 3.32
C ASP A 72 6.64 23.39 4.21
N MET A 73 7.24 22.19 4.39
CA MET A 73 8.47 22.01 5.16
C MET A 73 9.68 22.67 4.47
N VAL A 74 9.82 22.54 3.14
CA VAL A 74 10.91 23.16 2.37
C VAL A 74 10.89 24.67 2.57
N ILE A 75 9.73 25.31 2.45
CA ILE A 75 9.59 26.77 2.62
C ILE A 75 9.99 27.19 4.03
N ASP A 76 9.47 26.50 5.05
CA ASP A 76 9.79 26.79 6.46
C ASP A 76 11.30 26.62 6.75
N ILE A 77 11.90 25.53 6.27
CA ILE A 77 13.34 25.27 6.42
C ILE A 77 14.17 26.35 5.74
N VAL A 78 13.85 26.73 4.50
CA VAL A 78 14.61 27.77 3.79
C VAL A 78 14.49 29.12 4.52
N HIS A 79 13.29 29.49 4.94
CA HIS A 79 13.09 30.72 5.71
C HIS A 79 13.83 30.70 7.06
N ALA A 80 13.88 29.56 7.74
CA ALA A 80 14.67 29.40 8.96
C ALA A 80 16.17 29.58 8.69
N THR A 81 16.69 28.91 7.66
CA THR A 81 18.11 28.89 7.32
C THR A 81 18.60 30.25 6.82
N VAL A 82 17.82 30.94 6.00
CA VAL A 82 18.21 32.23 5.42
C VAL A 82 17.92 33.39 6.38
N ASN A 83 16.70 33.44 6.91
CA ASN A 83 16.22 34.63 7.63
C ASN A 83 16.41 34.50 9.15
N GLY A 84 16.99 33.39 9.64
CA GLY A 84 17.24 33.15 11.05
C GLY A 84 15.99 32.88 11.89
N HIS A 85 14.89 32.43 11.25
CA HIS A 85 13.68 32.05 11.98
C HIS A 85 13.83 30.68 12.67
N ASN A 86 13.09 30.49 13.77
CA ASN A 86 13.00 29.18 14.41
C ASN A 86 12.15 28.22 13.56
N ARG A 87 12.67 27.02 13.34
CA ARG A 87 11.94 25.95 12.66
C ARG A 87 10.69 25.52 13.42
N ILE A 88 9.64 25.17 12.67
CA ILE A 88 8.43 24.60 13.24
C ILE A 88 8.73 23.18 13.77
N ASN A 89 8.13 22.83 14.92
CA ASN A 89 8.12 21.43 15.37
C ASN A 89 7.08 20.63 14.57
N TYR A 90 7.52 19.95 13.51
CA TYR A 90 6.63 19.23 12.60
C TYR A 90 5.90 18.05 13.24
N ARG A 91 6.46 17.42 14.30
CA ARG A 91 5.74 16.39 15.06
C ARG A 91 4.51 16.94 15.75
N TYR A 92 4.57 18.19 16.21
CA TYR A 92 3.42 18.87 16.80
C TYR A 92 2.42 19.35 15.73
N LYS A 93 2.91 19.79 14.57
CA LYS A 93 2.05 20.23 13.45
C LYS A 93 1.27 19.06 12.82
N PHE A 94 1.80 17.84 12.85
CA PHE A 94 1.21 16.66 12.23
C PHE A 94 1.06 15.47 13.21
N PRO A 95 0.22 15.57 14.25
CA PRO A 95 0.17 14.59 15.34
C PRO A 95 -0.48 13.24 14.94
N LEU A 96 -1.14 13.18 13.79
CA LEU A 96 -1.82 11.98 13.29
C LEU A 96 -1.00 11.22 12.25
N MET A 97 0.18 11.73 11.87
CA MET A 97 1.09 11.02 10.96
C MET A 97 2.03 10.12 11.75
N GLU A 98 2.40 9.00 11.13
CA GLU A 98 3.44 8.13 11.68
C GLU A 98 4.77 8.87 11.78
N GLN A 99 5.55 8.55 12.81
CA GLN A 99 6.82 9.23 13.07
C GLN A 99 7.79 9.10 11.89
N ASP A 100 7.95 7.89 11.37
CA ASP A 100 8.87 7.58 10.27
C ASP A 100 8.51 8.38 9.01
N VAL A 101 7.21 8.57 8.77
CA VAL A 101 6.68 9.39 7.67
C VAL A 101 7.10 10.86 7.79
N ILE A 102 7.03 11.42 9.00
CA ILE A 102 7.44 12.81 9.27
C ILE A 102 8.96 12.96 9.12
N GLU A 103 9.73 11.99 9.61
CA GLU A 103 11.19 12.01 9.55
C GLU A 103 11.69 11.95 8.09
N ASP A 104 11.15 11.02 7.28
CA ASP A 104 11.47 10.93 5.85
C ASP A 104 11.12 12.23 5.11
N ALA A 105 9.99 12.85 5.44
CA ALA A 105 9.56 14.10 4.83
C ALA A 105 10.48 15.28 5.22
N ILE A 106 10.95 15.33 6.47
CA ILE A 106 11.93 16.33 6.93
C ILE A 106 13.25 16.15 6.17
N GLU A 107 13.79 14.94 6.12
CA GLU A 107 15.07 14.68 5.44
C GLU A 107 15.00 15.05 3.95
N THR A 108 13.88 14.71 3.30
CA THR A 108 13.63 15.08 1.91
C THR A 108 13.57 16.61 1.75
N ALA A 109 12.82 17.29 2.62
CA ALA A 109 12.68 18.74 2.59
C ALA A 109 14.00 19.47 2.86
N GLU A 110 14.83 18.97 3.78
CA GLU A 110 16.16 19.50 4.07
C GLU A 110 17.09 19.39 2.86
N THR A 111 17.07 18.23 2.20
CA THR A 111 17.88 17.99 0.99
C THR A 111 17.52 19.00 -0.11
N ILE A 112 16.22 19.20 -0.35
CA ILE A 112 15.72 20.16 -1.35
C ILE A 112 16.05 21.61 -0.92
N ALA A 113 15.81 21.96 0.34
CA ALA A 113 16.09 23.30 0.86
C ALA A 113 17.57 23.67 0.75
N ASN A 114 18.48 22.74 1.05
CA ASN A 114 19.91 22.96 0.91
C ASN A 114 20.30 23.26 -0.54
N VAL A 115 19.72 22.54 -1.49
CA VAL A 115 19.93 22.80 -2.93
C VAL A 115 19.42 24.21 -3.31
N CYS A 116 18.24 24.61 -2.82
CA CYS A 116 17.70 25.96 -3.06
C CYS A 116 18.59 27.07 -2.45
N VAL A 117 19.11 26.87 -1.24
CA VAL A 117 20.00 27.83 -0.58
C VAL A 117 21.34 27.95 -1.33
N LEU A 118 21.90 26.83 -1.79
CA LEU A 118 23.12 26.84 -2.61
C LEU A 118 22.92 27.59 -3.92
N MET A 119 21.81 27.34 -4.64
CA MET A 119 21.49 28.10 -5.87
C MET A 119 21.33 29.60 -5.61
N ARG A 120 20.79 29.99 -4.44
CA ARG A 120 20.72 31.41 -4.04
C ARG A 120 22.09 32.05 -3.91
N LEU A 121 23.00 31.36 -3.23
CA LEU A 121 24.37 31.84 -3.01
C LEU A 121 25.15 31.98 -4.33
N GLU A 122 24.88 31.10 -5.30
CA GLU A 122 25.53 31.14 -6.62
C GLU A 122 24.96 32.21 -7.56
N THR A 123 23.64 32.47 -7.51
CA THR A 123 22.96 33.36 -8.46
C THR A 123 22.70 34.77 -7.94
N GLY A 124 22.73 34.99 -6.61
CA GLY A 124 22.44 36.28 -5.98
C GLY A 124 20.99 36.76 -6.15
N SER A 125 20.08 35.90 -6.62
CA SER A 125 18.69 36.22 -6.90
C SER A 125 17.79 35.85 -5.71
N ASP A 126 16.85 36.72 -5.34
CA ASP A 126 15.89 36.47 -4.26
C ASP A 126 14.58 35.83 -4.76
N ASN A 127 14.48 35.46 -6.04
CA ASN A 127 13.27 34.87 -6.64
C ASN A 127 13.07 33.38 -6.27
N PHE A 128 12.92 33.13 -4.97
CA PHE A 128 12.70 31.82 -4.37
C PHE A 128 11.46 31.10 -4.92
N GLU A 129 10.36 31.82 -5.15
CA GLU A 129 9.12 31.23 -5.69
C GLU A 129 9.32 30.64 -7.09
N ALA A 130 10.20 31.20 -7.91
CA ALA A 130 10.50 30.69 -9.25
C ALA A 130 11.36 29.41 -9.23
N TRP A 131 12.07 29.13 -8.13
CA TRP A 131 12.93 27.95 -7.98
C TRP A 131 12.22 26.75 -7.35
N CYS A 132 11.16 27.00 -6.57
CA CYS A 132 10.41 25.97 -5.88
C CYS A 132 9.17 25.49 -6.66
N THR A 133 8.78 26.14 -7.76
CA THR A 133 7.79 25.63 -8.70
C THR A 133 8.43 24.74 -9.77
N PRO A 134 8.02 23.46 -9.91
CA PRO A 134 8.45 22.63 -11.03
C PRO A 134 7.89 23.18 -12.35
N PRO A 135 8.58 22.95 -13.50
CA PRO A 135 8.14 23.40 -14.82
C PRO A 135 6.81 22.77 -15.27
#